data_AF-A0A497GN68-F1
#
_entry.id   AF-A0A497GN68-F1
#
_cell.length_a   1.000
_cell.length_b   1.000
_cell.length_c   1.000
_cell.angle_alpha   90.00
_cell.angle_beta   90.00
_cell.angle_gamma   90.00
#
_symmetry.space_group_name_H-M   'P 1'
#
loop_
_entity.id
_entity.type
_entity.pdbx_description
1 polymer ?
#
loop_
_entity_poly.entity_id
_entity_poly.type
_entity_poly.pdbx_seq_one_letter_code
_entity_poly.pdbx_strand_id
1 'polypeptide(L)'
;MELTIDFTAGFLIFITALSLCLTWLISSLGNPAPVAIEPRAYAYSIHLTIYRDGEQLVIDCVEGLVVESIVVCFEGDGSYVIVKGRTPLSLGLYDFIVVFAGSCVKAYGSPPPNLRGYVTPHGVYSKPVETPYAYVENKRVIAIVPVEVGRFVLGFKRLVIVNGTVMIGGR
;
A
#
# COMPACT_ATOMS: atom_id res chain seq x y z
N MET A 1 24.90 44.15 -52.21
CA MET A 1 25.63 43.09 -51.47
C MET A 1 25.79 43.45 -49.99
N GLU A 2 25.91 44.73 -49.62
CA GLU A 2 25.98 45.18 -48.22
C GLU A 2 24.68 44.92 -47.43
N LEU A 3 23.51 45.24 -48.01
CA LEU A 3 22.21 45.02 -47.34
C LEU A 3 21.98 43.58 -46.87
N THR A 4 22.43 42.61 -47.67
CA THR A 4 22.37 41.18 -47.34
C THR A 4 23.34 40.78 -46.23
N ILE A 5 24.51 41.42 -46.17
CA ILE A 5 25.51 41.16 -45.12
C ILE A 5 25.04 41.75 -43.78
N ASP A 6 24.52 42.97 -43.80
CA ASP A 6 23.99 43.65 -42.61
C ASP A 6 22.77 42.94 -42.04
N PHE A 7 21.86 42.47 -42.91
CA PHE A 7 20.71 41.66 -42.49
C PHE A 7 21.16 40.33 -41.85
N THR A 8 22.13 39.65 -42.46
CA THR A 8 22.63 38.36 -41.94
C THR A 8 23.36 38.53 -40.61
N ALA A 9 24.14 39.60 -40.46
CA ALA A 9 24.81 39.95 -39.22
C ALA A 9 23.80 40.29 -38.10
N GLY A 10 22.80 41.11 -38.41
CA GLY A 10 21.74 41.44 -37.46
C GLY A 10 20.93 40.22 -37.02
N PHE A 11 20.61 39.32 -37.95
CA PHE A 11 19.90 38.08 -37.66
C PHE A 11 20.71 37.13 -36.77
N LEU A 12 22.01 37.00 -37.02
CA LEU A 12 22.92 36.21 -36.18
C LEU A 12 23.01 36.76 -34.75
N ILE A 13 23.14 38.08 -34.59
CA ILE A 13 23.17 38.73 -33.28
C ILE A 13 21.84 38.48 -32.55
N PHE A 14 20.71 38.61 -33.26
CA PHE A 14 19.40 38.38 -32.68
C PHE A 14 19.20 36.93 -32.20
N ILE A 15 19.53 35.93 -33.03
CA ILE A 15 19.38 34.52 -32.66
C ILE A 15 20.29 34.13 -31.51
N THR A 16 21.53 34.60 -31.50
CA THR A 16 22.48 34.29 -30.41
C THR A 16 22.03 34.89 -29.09
N ALA A 17 21.57 36.15 -29.09
CA ALA A 17 20.99 36.80 -27.92
C ALA A 17 19.73 36.08 -27.42
N LEU A 18 18.82 35.70 -28.33
CA LEU A 18 17.60 34.96 -28.00
C LEU A 18 17.93 33.60 -27.37
N SER A 19 18.90 32.87 -27.93
CA SER A 19 19.33 31.58 -27.39
C SER A 19 19.89 31.72 -25.98
N LEU A 20 20.77 32.71 -25.75
CA LEU A 20 21.35 32.96 -24.44
C LEU A 20 20.28 33.30 -23.39
N CYS A 21 19.32 34.15 -23.75
CA CYS A 21 18.20 34.50 -22.87
C CYS A 21 17.31 33.29 -22.54
N LEU A 22 17.00 32.44 -23.53
CA LEU A 22 16.22 31.22 -23.31
C LEU A 22 16.94 30.23 -22.38
N THR A 23 18.25 30.02 -22.58
CA THR A 23 19.04 29.15 -21.71
C THR A 23 19.08 29.66 -20.28
N TRP A 24 19.24 30.98 -20.10
CA TRP A 24 19.18 31.61 -18.79
C TRP A 24 17.82 31.46 -18.13
N LEU A 25 16.74 31.69 -18.87
CA LEU A 25 15.37 31.61 -18.37
C LEU A 25 15.00 30.18 -17.92
N ILE A 26 15.44 29.16 -18.67
CA ILE A 26 15.28 27.75 -18.31
C ILE A 26 16.07 27.44 -17.02
N SER A 27 17.30 27.96 -16.90
CA SER A 27 18.13 27.75 -15.71
C SER A 27 17.62 28.50 -14.47
N SER A 28 17.00 29.67 -14.65
CA SER A 28 16.54 30.54 -13.55
C SER A 28 15.17 30.15 -13.02
N LEU A 29 14.27 29.68 -13.88
CA LEU A 29 12.93 29.28 -13.46
C LEU A 29 12.96 28.04 -12.57
N GLY A 30 14.06 27.26 -12.63
CA GLY A 30 14.20 26.00 -11.90
C GLY A 30 13.13 25.00 -12.34
N ASN A 31 13.41 23.72 -12.21
CA ASN A 31 12.29 22.78 -12.20
C ASN A 31 11.47 23.10 -10.95
N PRO A 32 10.13 23.24 -11.02
CA PRO A 32 9.33 23.38 -9.82
C PRO A 32 9.72 22.22 -8.89
N ALA A 33 10.04 22.55 -7.64
CA ALA A 33 10.35 21.53 -6.64
C ALA A 33 9.24 20.47 -6.73
N PRO A 34 9.58 19.17 -6.79
CA PRO A 34 8.55 18.14 -6.84
C PRO A 34 7.63 18.43 -5.66
N VAL A 35 6.36 18.72 -5.98
CA VAL A 35 5.34 18.93 -4.95
C VAL A 35 5.45 17.71 -4.07
N ALA A 36 5.88 17.90 -2.82
CA ALA A 36 5.86 16.84 -1.84
C ALA A 36 4.39 16.43 -1.79
N ILE A 37 4.09 15.28 -2.39
CA ILE A 37 2.77 14.69 -2.29
C ILE A 37 2.70 14.32 -0.82
N GLU A 38 2.18 15.23 0.00
CA GLU A 38 1.74 14.89 1.32
C GLU A 38 0.76 13.74 1.11
N PRO A 39 1.10 12.53 1.58
CA PRO A 39 0.21 11.42 1.45
C PRO A 39 -0.98 11.75 2.33
N ARG A 40 -2.01 12.33 1.73
CA ARG A 40 -3.32 12.40 2.33
C ARG A 40 -3.72 10.95 2.54
N ALA A 41 -3.68 10.51 3.79
CA ALA A 41 -4.19 9.23 4.22
C ALA A 41 -5.71 9.26 4.02
N TYR A 42 -6.14 9.14 2.76
CA TYR A 42 -7.52 8.86 2.45
C TYR A 42 -7.83 7.48 3.02
N ALA A 43 -8.99 7.35 3.66
CA ALA A 43 -9.51 6.08 4.11
C ALA A 43 -9.88 5.23 2.88
N TYR A 44 -8.88 4.65 2.24
CA TYR A 44 -9.10 3.65 1.20
C TYR A 44 -9.56 2.37 1.89
N SER A 45 -10.71 1.87 1.48
CA SER A 45 -11.13 0.51 1.82
C SER A 45 -10.08 -0.46 1.27
N ILE A 46 -9.39 -1.15 2.17
CA ILE A 46 -8.44 -2.20 1.83
C ILE A 46 -9.24 -3.49 1.66
N HIS A 47 -9.06 -4.20 0.55
CA HIS A 47 -9.66 -5.51 0.37
C HIS A 47 -8.57 -6.58 0.38
N LEU A 48 -8.57 -7.41 1.43
CA LEU A 48 -7.66 -8.54 1.51
C LEU A 48 -8.18 -9.71 0.69
N THR A 49 -7.28 -10.41 0.00
CA THR A 49 -7.51 -11.72 -0.59
C THR A 49 -6.59 -12.75 0.06
N ILE A 50 -7.12 -13.97 0.22
CA ILE A 50 -6.39 -15.09 0.80
C ILE A 50 -6.59 -16.24 -0.16
N TYR A 51 -5.50 -16.78 -0.69
CA TYR A 51 -5.53 -17.91 -1.60
C TYR A 51 -4.40 -18.88 -1.30
N ARG A 52 -4.59 -20.13 -1.72
CA ARG A 52 -3.57 -21.16 -1.62
C ARG A 52 -2.70 -21.14 -2.86
N ASP A 53 -1.39 -21.10 -2.67
CA ASP A 53 -0.39 -21.24 -3.72
C ASP A 53 0.54 -22.41 -3.35
N GLY A 54 0.25 -23.58 -3.90
CA GLY A 54 0.93 -24.84 -3.53
C GLY A 54 0.79 -25.18 -2.04
N GLU A 55 1.93 -25.24 -1.35
CA GLU A 55 2.05 -25.53 0.09
C GLU A 55 2.09 -24.26 0.96
N GLN A 56 1.65 -23.12 0.40
CA GLN A 56 1.62 -21.84 1.11
C GLN A 56 0.23 -21.20 1.03
N LEU A 57 -0.11 -20.44 2.06
CA LEU A 57 -1.21 -19.50 2.06
C LEU A 57 -0.66 -18.11 1.79
N VAL A 58 -1.16 -17.46 0.74
CA VAL A 58 -0.75 -16.11 0.36
C VAL A 58 -1.87 -15.13 0.71
N ILE A 59 -1.50 -14.11 1.46
CA ILE A 59 -2.36 -12.99 1.81
C ILE A 59 -1.92 -11.81 0.96
N ASP A 60 -2.83 -11.31 0.14
CA ASP A 60 -2.58 -10.23 -0.78
C ASP A 60 -3.65 -9.13 -0.68
N CYS A 61 -3.38 -7.99 -1.27
CA CYS A 61 -4.27 -6.84 -1.33
C CYS A 61 -4.81 -6.72 -2.75
N VAL A 62 -6.14 -6.73 -2.92
CA VAL A 62 -6.80 -6.70 -4.24
C VAL A 62 -6.42 -5.45 -5.03
N GLU A 63 -6.21 -4.33 -4.33
CA GLU A 63 -5.78 -3.05 -4.92
C GLU A 63 -4.31 -3.05 -5.40
N GLY A 64 -3.54 -4.09 -5.08
CA GLY A 64 -2.09 -4.16 -5.28
C GLY A 64 -1.34 -3.15 -4.42
N LEU A 65 -1.89 -2.81 -3.25
CA LEU A 65 -1.23 -1.96 -2.25
C LEU A 65 -0.40 -2.84 -1.30
N VAL A 66 0.74 -2.31 -0.87
CA VAL A 66 1.53 -2.93 0.19
C VAL A 66 0.97 -2.46 1.54
N VAL A 67 0.29 -3.36 2.24
CA VAL A 67 -0.37 -3.07 3.51
C VAL A 67 0.25 -3.91 4.61
N GLU A 68 0.47 -3.31 5.78
CA GLU A 68 0.88 -4.04 6.97
C GLU A 68 -0.28 -4.92 7.45
N SER A 69 -0.02 -6.22 7.58
CA SER A 69 -0.98 -7.23 8.01
C SER A 69 -0.49 -7.95 9.27
N ILE A 70 -1.40 -8.18 10.19
CA ILE A 70 -1.21 -9.03 11.36
C ILE A 70 -2.13 -10.24 11.19
N VAL A 71 -1.57 -11.42 11.26
CA VAL A 71 -2.27 -12.68 11.01
C VAL A 71 -2.21 -13.52 12.26
N VAL A 72 -3.37 -13.96 12.73
CA VAL A 72 -3.47 -14.97 13.77
C VAL A 72 -3.72 -16.30 13.07
N CYS A 73 -2.73 -17.18 13.13
CA CYS A 73 -2.74 -18.49 12.52
C CYS A 73 -3.06 -19.55 13.56
N PHE A 74 -4.07 -20.38 13.31
CA PHE A 74 -4.46 -21.47 14.19
C PHE A 74 -4.10 -22.82 13.57
N GLU A 75 -3.55 -23.70 14.40
CA GLU A 75 -3.42 -25.12 14.09
C GLU A 75 -4.65 -25.90 14.56
N GLY A 76 -4.84 -27.13 14.07
CA GLY A 76 -6.01 -27.95 14.37
C GLY A 76 -6.18 -28.33 15.84
N ASP A 77 -5.10 -28.28 16.63
CA ASP A 77 -5.13 -28.50 18.08
C ASP A 77 -5.67 -27.29 18.88
N GLY A 78 -5.82 -26.14 18.22
CA GLY A 78 -6.24 -24.87 18.83
C GLY A 78 -5.08 -24.00 19.31
N SER A 79 -3.83 -24.43 19.14
CA SER A 79 -2.66 -23.56 19.30
C SER A 79 -2.67 -22.47 18.23
N TYR A 80 -2.07 -21.33 18.54
CA TYR A 80 -2.02 -20.22 17.59
C TYR A 80 -0.69 -19.48 17.64
N VAL A 81 -0.34 -18.90 16.50
CA VAL A 81 0.83 -18.03 16.31
C VAL A 81 0.37 -16.73 15.69
N ILE A 82 0.96 -15.62 16.13
CA ILE A 82 0.71 -14.29 15.54
C ILE A 82 1.89 -13.94 14.65
N VAL A 83 1.62 -13.76 13.36
CA VAL A 83 2.60 -13.37 12.35
C VAL A 83 2.31 -11.94 11.90
N LYS A 84 3.35 -11.11 11.85
CA LYS A 84 3.25 -9.73 11.38
C LYS A 84 4.08 -9.56 10.12
N GLY A 85 3.50 -8.98 9.08
CA GLY A 85 4.14 -8.84 7.78
C GLY A 85 3.51 -7.75 6.92
N ARG A 86 3.86 -7.76 5.62
CA ARG A 86 3.28 -6.86 4.60
C ARG A 86 2.78 -7.68 3.42
N THR A 87 1.70 -7.24 2.78
CA THR A 87 1.18 -7.89 1.56
C THR A 87 2.12 -7.67 0.36
N PRO A 88 2.35 -8.68 -0.51
CA PRO A 88 1.91 -10.07 -0.35
C PRO A 88 2.71 -10.79 0.76
N LEU A 89 1.99 -11.47 1.66
CA LEU A 89 2.56 -12.22 2.78
C LEU A 89 2.31 -13.72 2.57
N SER A 90 3.39 -14.49 2.45
CA SER A 90 3.34 -15.95 2.36
C SER A 90 3.47 -16.58 3.75
N LEU A 91 2.57 -17.51 4.04
CA LEU A 91 2.51 -18.29 5.28
C LEU A 91 2.53 -19.78 4.96
N GLY A 92 2.90 -20.61 5.95
CA GLY A 92 2.65 -22.04 5.89
C GLY A 92 1.15 -22.36 5.84
N LEU A 93 0.81 -23.63 5.59
CA LEU A 93 -0.57 -24.09 5.66
C LEU A 93 -1.07 -24.09 7.10
N TYR A 94 -2.17 -23.39 7.34
CA TYR A 94 -2.89 -23.36 8.61
C TYR A 94 -4.35 -23.69 8.36
N ASP A 95 -4.98 -24.39 9.31
CA ASP A 95 -6.38 -24.84 9.19
C ASP A 95 -7.36 -23.67 9.26
N PHE A 96 -7.01 -22.65 10.03
CA PHE A 96 -7.78 -21.43 10.19
C PHE A 96 -6.88 -20.23 10.42
N ILE A 97 -7.15 -19.13 9.73
CA ILE A 97 -6.42 -17.86 9.93
C ILE A 97 -7.39 -16.69 10.03
N VAL A 98 -7.01 -15.68 10.80
CA VAL A 98 -7.67 -14.38 10.85
C VAL A 98 -6.65 -13.28 10.58
N VAL A 99 -6.87 -12.53 9.52
CA VAL A 99 -5.99 -11.45 9.05
C VAL A 99 -6.60 -10.11 9.42
N PHE A 100 -5.78 -9.22 9.97
CA PHE A 100 -6.10 -7.85 10.32
C PHE A 100 -5.18 -6.92 9.52
N ALA A 101 -5.73 -6.02 8.72
CA ALA A 101 -4.97 -5.01 7.98
C ALA A 101 -5.77 -3.71 7.85
N GLY A 102 -5.33 -2.65 8.52
CA GLY A 102 -6.04 -1.36 8.54
C GLY A 102 -7.50 -1.52 8.97
N SER A 103 -8.43 -1.17 8.08
CA SER A 103 -9.89 -1.29 8.27
C SER A 103 -10.48 -2.63 7.78
N CYS A 104 -9.65 -3.60 7.39
CA CYS A 104 -10.08 -4.90 6.89
C CYS A 104 -9.75 -6.01 7.90
N VAL A 105 -10.73 -6.88 8.15
CA VAL A 105 -10.53 -8.13 8.87
C VAL A 105 -11.10 -9.25 8.01
N LYS A 106 -10.30 -10.30 7.76
CA LYS A 106 -10.70 -11.43 6.93
C LYS A 106 -10.30 -12.75 7.57
N ALA A 107 -11.24 -13.68 7.61
CA ALA A 107 -10.99 -15.04 8.08
C ALA A 107 -10.95 -16.01 6.90
N TYR A 108 -10.13 -17.05 6.99
CA TYR A 108 -10.04 -18.12 6.01
C TYR A 108 -9.85 -19.47 6.70
N GLY A 109 -10.48 -20.52 6.18
CA GLY A 109 -10.43 -21.86 6.74
C GLY A 109 -11.52 -22.18 7.76
N SER A 110 -11.34 -23.27 8.50
CA SER A 110 -12.33 -23.80 9.46
C SER A 110 -11.81 -23.68 10.89
N PRO A 111 -12.44 -22.86 11.77
CA PRO A 111 -11.95 -22.68 13.12
C PRO A 111 -11.83 -24.00 13.92
N PRO A 112 -10.80 -24.14 14.79
CA PRO A 112 -10.65 -25.30 15.65
C PRO A 112 -11.88 -25.52 16.55
N PRO A 113 -12.24 -26.78 16.88
CA PRO A 113 -13.38 -27.09 17.75
C PRO A 113 -13.33 -26.39 19.11
N ASN A 114 -12.12 -26.21 19.65
CA ASN A 114 -11.88 -25.68 20.98
C ASN A 114 -11.84 -24.15 21.01
N LEU A 115 -11.88 -23.49 19.84
CA LEU A 115 -11.79 -22.05 19.74
C LEU A 115 -13.15 -21.40 20.02
N ARG A 116 -13.24 -20.72 21.18
CA ARG A 116 -14.37 -19.87 21.55
C ARG A 116 -13.86 -18.56 22.14
N GLY A 117 -14.12 -17.46 21.46
CA GLY A 117 -13.72 -16.14 21.94
C GLY A 117 -13.47 -15.12 20.84
N TYR A 118 -12.91 -14.00 21.26
CA TYR A 118 -12.57 -12.84 20.45
C TYR A 118 -11.12 -12.97 19.99
N VAL A 119 -10.92 -13.20 18.70
CA VAL A 119 -9.61 -13.18 18.05
C VAL A 119 -9.27 -11.73 17.73
N THR A 120 -8.11 -11.26 18.17
CA THR A 120 -7.61 -9.90 17.96
C THR A 120 -6.19 -9.96 17.37
N PRO A 121 -5.63 -8.84 16.87
CA PRO A 121 -4.22 -8.79 16.46
C PRO A 121 -3.21 -9.14 17.58
N HIS A 122 -3.66 -9.18 18.83
CA HIS A 122 -2.83 -9.41 20.01
C HIS A 122 -3.07 -10.77 20.66
N GLY A 123 -3.99 -11.58 20.13
CA GLY A 123 -4.32 -12.90 20.64
C GLY A 123 -5.81 -13.12 20.85
N VAL A 124 -6.13 -14.17 21.59
CA VAL A 124 -7.51 -14.64 21.80
C VAL A 124 -7.98 -14.35 23.22
N TYR A 125 -9.15 -13.74 23.34
CA TYR A 125 -9.75 -13.35 24.62
C TYR A 125 -11.14 -13.99 24.79
N SER A 126 -11.46 -14.41 26.01
CA SER A 126 -12.78 -15.00 26.34
C SER A 126 -13.86 -13.96 26.63
N LYS A 127 -13.47 -12.74 26.95
CA LYS A 127 -14.36 -11.62 27.25
C LYS A 127 -14.45 -10.66 26.05
N PRO A 128 -15.55 -9.89 25.92
CA PRO A 128 -15.63 -8.82 24.92
C PRO A 128 -14.42 -7.90 24.99
N VAL A 129 -13.91 -7.53 23.82
CA VAL A 129 -12.74 -6.67 23.64
C VAL A 129 -13.09 -5.51 22.71
N GLU A 130 -12.28 -4.47 22.76
CA GLU A 130 -12.36 -3.36 21.81
C GLU A 130 -12.00 -3.83 20.39
N THR A 131 -12.49 -3.10 19.40
CA THR A 131 -12.20 -3.37 17.99
C THR A 131 -10.70 -3.16 17.69
N PRO A 132 -10.09 -3.93 16.77
CA PRO A 132 -10.69 -4.88 15.85
C PRO A 132 -10.69 -6.31 16.40
N TYR A 133 -11.74 -7.07 16.11
CA TYR A 133 -11.82 -8.49 16.48
C TYR A 133 -12.64 -9.33 15.49
N ALA A 134 -12.40 -10.65 15.50
CA ALA A 134 -13.30 -11.65 14.95
C ALA A 134 -13.81 -12.53 16.09
N TYR A 135 -15.13 -12.65 16.24
CA TYR A 135 -15.75 -13.52 17.24
C TYR A 135 -15.97 -14.91 16.64
N VAL A 136 -15.40 -15.92 17.29
CA VAL A 136 -15.47 -17.32 16.88
C VAL A 136 -16.21 -18.13 17.95
N GLU A 137 -17.20 -18.90 17.51
CA GLU A 137 -17.95 -19.81 18.37
C GLU A 137 -18.47 -20.98 17.52
N ASN A 138 -18.52 -22.19 18.11
CA ASN A 138 -19.08 -23.38 17.47
C ASN A 138 -18.50 -23.67 16.07
N LYS A 139 -17.17 -23.60 15.92
CA LYS A 139 -16.44 -23.79 14.65
C LYS A 139 -16.82 -22.80 13.54
N ARG A 140 -17.39 -21.64 13.89
CA ARG A 140 -17.80 -20.63 12.93
C ARG A 140 -17.35 -19.26 13.37
N VAL A 141 -17.02 -18.42 12.38
CA VAL A 141 -16.85 -16.98 12.61
C VAL A 141 -18.24 -16.37 12.65
N ILE A 142 -18.63 -15.88 13.83
CA ILE A 142 -19.97 -15.33 14.08
C ILE A 142 -20.01 -13.84 13.77
N ALA A 143 -18.93 -13.12 14.07
CA ALA A 143 -18.83 -11.69 13.81
C ALA A 143 -17.42 -11.31 13.38
N ILE A 144 -17.33 -10.33 12.49
CA ILE A 144 -16.09 -9.68 12.09
C ILE A 144 -16.30 -8.18 12.31
N VAL A 145 -15.52 -7.59 13.21
CA VAL A 145 -15.65 -6.19 13.59
C VAL A 145 -14.31 -5.50 13.37
N PRO A 146 -14.13 -4.82 12.23
CA PRO A 146 -12.92 -4.05 11.95
C PRO A 146 -12.89 -2.75 12.77
N VAL A 147 -11.73 -2.08 12.76
CA VAL A 147 -11.64 -0.68 13.20
C VAL A 147 -11.94 0.20 11.99
N GLU A 148 -13.04 0.95 12.07
CA GLU A 148 -13.41 1.91 11.02
C GLU A 148 -12.50 3.15 10.99
N VAL A 149 -11.80 3.43 12.10
CA VAL A 149 -10.99 4.64 12.28
C VAL A 149 -9.52 4.30 12.57
N GLY A 150 -8.68 4.34 11.54
CA GLY A 150 -7.26 4.65 11.71
C GLY A 150 -6.30 3.47 11.92
N ARG A 151 -5.60 3.12 10.83
CA ARG A 151 -4.14 2.98 10.72
C ARG A 151 -3.84 2.65 9.25
N PHE A 152 -3.70 3.70 8.46
CA PHE A 152 -3.42 3.61 7.03
C PHE A 152 -1.90 3.56 6.83
N VAL A 153 -1.42 2.57 6.06
CA VAL A 153 -0.01 2.54 5.65
C VAL A 153 0.09 3.01 4.20
N LEU A 154 0.96 4.02 4.06
CA LEU A 154 1.53 4.62 2.87
C LEU A 154 1.88 3.60 1.77
N GLY A 155 1.09 3.59 0.70
CA GLY A 155 1.39 2.85 -0.52
C GLY A 155 1.59 3.79 -1.69
N PHE A 156 2.68 4.56 -1.72
CA PHE A 156 3.16 5.08 -3.00
C PHE A 156 3.52 3.87 -3.87
N LYS A 157 2.76 3.61 -4.94
CA LYS A 157 3.17 2.68 -5.98
C LYS A 157 4.37 3.31 -6.70
N ARG A 158 5.57 2.98 -6.20
CA ARG A 158 6.91 3.24 -6.76
C ARG A 158 7.08 4.65 -7.35
N LEU A 159 7.78 5.53 -6.62
CA LEU A 159 8.30 6.75 -7.22
C LEU A 159 9.33 6.36 -8.28
N VAL A 160 8.97 6.50 -9.55
CA VAL A 160 9.90 6.30 -10.66
C VAL A 160 10.36 7.67 -11.12
N ILE A 161 11.67 7.90 -11.08
CA ILE A 161 12.26 9.12 -11.61
C ILE A 161 12.68 8.82 -13.06
N VAL A 162 12.00 9.45 -14.02
CA VAL A 162 12.42 9.45 -15.43
C VAL A 162 12.67 10.90 -15.84
N ASN A 163 13.89 11.19 -16.28
CA ASN A 163 14.31 12.53 -16.73
C ASN A 163 14.00 13.64 -15.71
N GLY A 164 14.16 13.38 -14.41
CA GLY A 164 13.92 14.35 -13.34
C GLY A 164 12.45 14.51 -12.92
N THR A 165 11.52 13.82 -13.59
CA THR A 165 10.10 13.82 -13.25
C THR A 165 9.76 12.61 -12.37
N VAL A 166 9.13 12.90 -11.23
CA VAL A 166 8.61 11.88 -10.31
C VAL A 166 7.26 11.39 -10.84
N MET A 167 7.23 10.15 -11.32
CA MET A 167 5.99 9.50 -11.75
C MET A 167 5.48 8.54 -10.67
N ILE A 168 4.17 8.53 -10.46
CA ILE A 168 3.47 7.49 -9.70
C ILE A 168 2.95 6.47 -10.71
N GLY A 169 3.51 5.26 -10.68
CA GLY A 169 3.13 4.20 -11.60
C GLY A 169 1.90 3.42 -11.13
N GLY A 170 0.81 3.46 -11.88
CA GLY A 170 -0.26 2.44 -11.84
C GLY A 170 -0.03 1.43 -12.97
N ARG A 171 -0.37 0.16 -12.75
CA ARG A 171 -0.44 -0.83 -13.83
C ARG A 171 -1.54 -0.44 -14.80
#